data_AF-A0A6G6K7M4-F1
#
_entry.id   AF-A0A6G6K7M4-F1
#
_cell.length_a   1.000
_cell.length_b   1.000
_cell.length_c   1.000
_cell.angle_alpha   90.00
_cell.angle_beta   90.00
_cell.angle_gamma   90.00
#
_symmetry.space_group_name_H-M   'P 1'
#
loop_
_entity.id
_entity.type
_entity.pdbx_description
1 polymer ?
#
loop_
_entity_poly.entity_id
_entity_poly.type
_entity_poly.pdbx_seq_one_letter_code
_entity_poly.pdbx_strand_id
1 'polypeptide(L)'
;MRRLAALLLSGLLGIVGSTVLHAAPKPVGTQGHVGCVENPKRVERPEITEPGVYENYLVDSNWAGGNRVKITADNVTLRNCEIRNASGNGIGVFGKQVVIENCLIHHLLAGSFKDQKDAHGITGSWGRLVIRNCDISYVSGDCVQFDPDRKQSGTVTIEDCNLWTGPLPDSAAGFAKGERPGENAVDTKTPPDGERCKLVIRNCHLHGWNQPAAIQNAAALNLKENVDAEVIHCVASDNEIAFRVRGPGKRGGAHVNLIECAIYDSGAGIRIEDAIEHLEIRGLMMGQGVLEKVRVAGAKPAAATTNGKASLPAPPLKDLLQHGFTSESK
;
A
#
# COMPACT_ATOMS: atom_id res chain seq x y z
N MET A 1 67.92 35.69 26.56
CA MET A 1 67.06 35.28 27.70
C MET A 1 65.62 35.74 27.46
N ARG A 2 64.76 34.90 26.87
CA ARG A 2 63.30 35.11 26.84
C ARG A 2 62.66 33.73 27.04
N ARG A 3 61.93 33.58 28.14
CA ARG A 3 61.22 32.35 28.53
C ARG A 3 59.85 32.33 27.81
N LEU A 4 59.54 31.25 27.09
CA LEU A 4 58.19 30.96 26.60
C LEU A 4 57.46 30.12 27.66
N ALA A 5 56.30 30.58 28.08
CA ALA A 5 55.37 29.84 28.94
C ALA A 5 54.41 29.02 28.06
N ALA A 6 54.33 27.71 28.31
CA ALA A 6 53.36 26.82 27.68
C ALA A 6 52.06 26.82 28.50
N LEU A 7 50.94 27.17 27.86
CA LEU A 7 49.60 27.14 28.44
C LEU A 7 48.95 25.80 28.08
N LEU A 8 48.70 24.96 29.09
CA LEU A 8 47.92 23.72 28.98
C LEU A 8 46.43 24.07 29.01
N LEU A 9 45.75 23.95 27.86
CA LEU A 9 44.30 24.08 27.76
C LEU A 9 43.67 22.67 27.84
N SER A 10 43.12 22.32 28.99
CA SER A 10 42.33 21.10 29.17
C SER A 10 40.93 21.28 28.56
N GLY A 11 40.70 20.70 27.39
CA GLY A 11 39.37 20.67 26.76
C GLY A 11 38.47 19.65 27.44
N LEU A 12 37.46 20.12 28.17
CA LEU A 12 36.32 19.30 28.60
C LEU A 12 35.50 18.95 27.35
N LEU A 13 35.55 17.69 26.94
CA LEU A 13 34.71 17.14 25.88
C LEU A 13 33.32 16.82 26.49
N GLY A 14 32.40 17.77 26.38
CA GLY A 14 31.01 17.59 26.83
C GLY A 14 30.30 16.56 25.95
N ILE A 15 29.95 15.41 26.50
CA ILE A 15 29.06 14.43 25.87
C ILE A 15 27.66 15.05 25.85
N VAL A 16 27.29 15.64 24.71
CA VAL A 16 25.91 16.05 24.45
C VAL A 16 25.14 14.77 24.14
N GLY A 17 24.44 14.24 25.14
CA GLY A 17 23.51 13.13 24.95
C GLY A 17 22.34 13.58 24.08
N SER A 18 22.35 13.21 22.81
CA SER A 18 21.21 13.43 21.91
C SER A 18 20.06 12.52 22.33
N THR A 19 19.09 13.06 23.05
CA THR A 19 17.80 12.42 23.24
C THR A 19 17.07 12.38 21.89
N VAL A 20 16.98 11.19 21.29
CA VAL A 20 16.15 10.97 20.10
C VAL A 20 14.69 11.02 20.54
N LEU A 21 14.05 12.17 20.33
CA LEU A 21 12.62 12.32 20.52
C LEU A 21 11.92 11.39 19.51
N HIS A 22 11.32 10.31 20.02
CA HIS A 22 10.46 9.47 19.21
C HIS A 22 9.16 10.23 18.95
N ALA A 23 8.79 10.36 17.67
CA ALA A 23 7.49 10.94 17.31
C ALA A 23 6.37 10.10 17.95
N ALA A 24 5.31 10.77 18.39
CA ALA A 24 4.16 10.08 18.95
C ALA A 24 3.57 9.09 17.94
N PRO A 25 3.08 7.92 18.40
CA PRO A 25 2.38 6.96 17.54
C PRO A 25 1.23 7.64 16.79
N LYS A 26 1.09 7.30 15.50
CA LYS A 26 0.05 7.84 14.62
C LYS A 26 -1.03 6.78 14.39
N PRO A 27 -2.33 7.13 14.35
CA PRO A 27 -3.38 6.17 14.03
C PRO A 27 -3.17 5.55 12.64
N VAL A 28 -3.63 4.32 12.45
CA VAL A 28 -3.46 3.56 11.20
C VAL A 28 -4.61 3.83 10.25
N GLY A 29 -4.30 3.97 8.97
CA GLY A 29 -5.26 4.28 7.91
C GLY A 29 -5.39 5.78 7.67
N THR A 30 -6.50 6.17 7.01
CA THR A 30 -6.77 7.56 6.67
C THR A 30 -6.92 8.45 7.91
N GLN A 31 -6.38 9.65 7.83
CA GLN A 31 -6.40 10.68 8.86
C GLN A 31 -7.07 11.95 8.34
N GLY A 32 -8.09 12.44 9.05
CA GLY A 32 -8.78 13.66 8.67
C GLY A 32 -9.67 13.47 7.44
N HIS A 33 -9.66 14.47 6.54
CA HIS A 33 -10.57 14.49 5.39
C HIS A 33 -10.05 13.67 4.20
N VAL A 34 -10.97 12.97 3.54
CA VAL A 34 -10.74 12.20 2.31
C VAL A 34 -11.87 12.48 1.34
N GLY A 35 -11.54 12.70 0.07
CA GLY A 35 -12.51 13.00 -0.99
C GLY A 35 -12.61 14.50 -1.28
N CYS A 36 -13.73 14.89 -1.89
CA CYS A 36 -14.01 16.28 -2.22
C CYS A 36 -14.33 17.10 -0.95
N VAL A 37 -13.86 18.35 -0.94
CA VAL A 37 -14.30 19.37 0.01
C VAL A 37 -15.53 20.11 -0.54
N GLU A 38 -15.92 21.23 0.08
CA GLU A 38 -17.06 22.03 -0.39
C GLU A 38 -16.91 22.46 -1.86
N ASN A 39 -18.03 22.44 -2.60
CA ASN A 39 -18.14 22.92 -3.98
C ASN A 39 -17.12 22.29 -4.96
N PRO A 40 -17.08 20.96 -5.10
CA PRO A 40 -16.12 20.32 -5.99
C PRO A 40 -16.35 20.72 -7.45
N LYS A 41 -15.26 20.87 -8.20
CA LYS A 41 -15.31 21.04 -9.64
C LYS A 41 -15.62 19.69 -10.28
N ARG A 42 -16.81 19.58 -10.87
CA ARG A 42 -17.19 18.41 -11.67
C ARG A 42 -16.39 18.39 -12.96
N VAL A 43 -15.71 17.30 -13.22
CA VAL A 43 -14.91 17.09 -14.44
C VAL A 43 -15.11 15.66 -14.91
N GLU A 44 -15.24 15.45 -16.22
CA GLU A 44 -15.60 14.13 -16.76
C GLU A 44 -14.40 13.18 -16.81
N ARG A 45 -13.27 13.64 -17.33
CA ARG A 45 -12.03 12.87 -17.49
C ARG A 45 -10.81 13.80 -17.58
N PRO A 46 -10.20 14.18 -16.44
CA PRO A 46 -9.02 15.04 -16.46
C PRO A 46 -7.82 14.37 -17.15
N GLU A 47 -7.26 15.07 -18.14
CA GLU A 47 -5.94 14.77 -18.70
C GLU A 47 -4.96 15.84 -18.23
N ILE A 48 -4.10 15.46 -17.29
CA ILE A 48 -3.12 16.35 -16.65
C ILE A 48 -1.80 16.24 -17.40
N THR A 49 -1.60 17.19 -18.32
CA THR A 49 -0.43 17.26 -19.21
C THR A 49 0.58 18.32 -18.79
N GLU A 50 0.26 19.15 -17.81
CA GLU A 50 1.12 20.20 -17.29
C GLU A 50 1.42 19.98 -15.79
N PRO A 51 2.58 20.43 -15.29
CA PRO A 51 2.89 20.41 -13.86
C PRO A 51 1.89 21.27 -13.06
N GLY A 52 1.69 20.94 -11.78
CA GLY A 52 0.92 21.79 -10.87
C GLY A 52 0.04 21.04 -9.88
N VAL A 53 -0.82 21.81 -9.21
CA VAL A 53 -1.80 21.31 -8.26
C VAL A 53 -3.17 21.24 -8.93
N TYR A 54 -3.79 20.07 -8.84
CA TYR A 54 -5.12 19.76 -9.33
C TYR A 54 -5.94 19.30 -8.14
N GLU A 55 -6.96 20.05 -7.76
CA GLU A 55 -7.64 19.80 -6.49
C GLU A 55 -9.15 19.98 -6.53
N ASN A 56 -9.82 19.28 -5.62
CA ASN A 56 -11.27 19.34 -5.42
C ASN A 56 -12.07 18.93 -6.66
N TYR A 57 -11.65 17.86 -7.33
CA TYR A 57 -12.32 17.32 -8.51
C TYR A 57 -13.26 16.18 -8.15
N LEU A 58 -14.52 16.29 -8.61
CA LEU A 58 -15.46 15.18 -8.62
C LEU A 58 -15.50 14.58 -10.03
N VAL A 59 -14.98 13.36 -10.14
CA VAL A 59 -14.92 12.56 -11.38
C VAL A 59 -15.91 11.41 -11.26
N ASP A 60 -17.18 11.68 -11.56
CA ASP A 60 -18.21 10.64 -11.68
C ASP A 60 -18.23 10.13 -13.11
N SER A 61 -17.74 8.92 -13.32
CA SER A 61 -17.41 8.42 -14.65
C SER A 61 -18.58 7.77 -15.37
N ASN A 62 -19.74 7.63 -14.71
CA ASN A 62 -20.94 6.99 -15.26
C ASN A 62 -20.63 5.66 -15.99
N TRP A 63 -19.80 4.83 -15.35
CA TRP A 63 -19.29 3.55 -15.81
C TRP A 63 -18.48 3.59 -17.11
N ALA A 64 -17.96 4.75 -17.51
CA ALA A 64 -17.03 4.86 -18.62
C ALA A 64 -15.69 4.20 -18.28
N GLY A 65 -15.05 3.62 -19.30
CA GLY A 65 -13.77 2.92 -19.18
C GLY A 65 -12.55 3.82 -19.25
N GLY A 66 -11.37 3.19 -19.34
CA GLY A 66 -10.06 3.85 -19.43
C GLY A 66 -9.59 4.45 -18.11
N ASN A 67 -8.49 5.20 -18.14
CA ASN A 67 -8.02 5.97 -16.97
C ASN A 67 -8.89 7.23 -16.81
N ARG A 68 -9.57 7.35 -15.67
CA ARG A 68 -10.53 8.43 -15.40
C ARG A 68 -9.85 9.75 -15.06
N VAL A 69 -8.73 9.69 -14.37
CA VAL A 69 -7.73 10.76 -14.31
C VAL A 69 -6.45 10.23 -14.96
N LYS A 70 -5.94 10.91 -15.97
CA LYS A 70 -4.70 10.54 -16.64
C LYS A 70 -3.65 11.61 -16.38
N ILE A 71 -2.57 11.25 -15.67
CA ILE A 71 -1.47 12.16 -15.34
C ILE A 71 -0.29 11.79 -16.23
N THR A 72 0.05 12.63 -17.19
CA THR A 72 1.26 12.46 -18.03
C THR A 72 2.34 13.50 -17.72
N ALA A 73 1.99 14.59 -17.05
CA ALA A 73 2.96 15.59 -16.60
C ALA A 73 3.75 15.13 -15.37
N ASP A 74 4.99 15.62 -15.29
CA ASP A 74 5.80 15.53 -14.08
C ASP A 74 5.41 16.62 -13.08
N ASN A 75 5.77 16.43 -11.80
CA ASN A 75 5.57 17.42 -10.72
C ASN A 75 4.10 17.81 -10.54
N VAL A 76 3.25 16.80 -10.37
CA VAL A 76 1.80 16.94 -10.21
C VAL A 76 1.40 16.59 -8.79
N THR A 77 0.54 17.41 -8.20
CA THR A 77 -0.23 17.04 -7.01
C THR A 77 -1.70 16.96 -7.37
N LEU A 78 -2.31 15.80 -7.19
CA LEU A 78 -3.75 15.61 -7.24
C LEU A 78 -4.27 15.47 -5.80
N ARG A 79 -5.18 16.35 -5.36
CA ARG A 79 -5.65 16.30 -3.97
C ARG A 79 -7.12 16.61 -3.72
N ASN A 80 -7.65 16.04 -2.64
CA ASN A 80 -9.04 16.23 -2.22
C ASN A 80 -10.03 15.91 -3.34
N CYS A 81 -9.81 14.81 -4.07
CA CYS A 81 -10.63 14.44 -5.22
C CYS A 81 -11.48 13.20 -4.92
N GLU A 82 -12.63 13.09 -5.57
CA GLU A 82 -13.44 11.88 -5.59
C GLU A 82 -13.49 11.33 -7.03
N ILE A 83 -13.09 10.07 -7.21
CA ILE A 83 -13.11 9.39 -8.49
C ILE A 83 -13.96 8.14 -8.34
N ARG A 84 -15.06 8.06 -9.10
CA ARG A 84 -16.05 6.99 -8.89
C ARG A 84 -16.76 6.51 -10.14
N ASN A 85 -17.44 5.38 -9.95
CA ASN A 85 -18.37 4.76 -10.89
C ASN A 85 -17.73 4.60 -12.27
N ALA A 86 -16.63 3.85 -12.38
CA ALA A 86 -15.91 3.65 -13.65
C ALA A 86 -15.82 2.17 -14.01
N SER A 87 -15.71 1.86 -15.30
CA SER A 87 -15.38 0.50 -15.78
C SER A 87 -13.92 0.36 -16.23
N GLY A 88 -13.09 1.31 -15.81
CA GLY A 88 -11.64 1.32 -16.01
C GLY A 88 -10.94 1.87 -14.77
N ASN A 89 -9.66 2.21 -14.91
CA ASN A 89 -8.85 2.63 -13.77
C ASN A 89 -9.22 4.04 -13.29
N GLY A 90 -9.15 4.26 -11.98
CA GLY A 90 -9.42 5.56 -11.37
C GLY A 90 -8.37 6.58 -11.81
N ILE A 91 -7.11 6.34 -11.47
CA ILE A 91 -5.99 7.22 -11.80
C ILE A 91 -4.90 6.43 -12.54
N GLY A 92 -4.50 6.90 -13.73
CA GLY A 92 -3.33 6.41 -14.46
C GLY A 92 -2.18 7.41 -14.40
N VAL A 93 -1.07 7.04 -13.77
CA VAL A 93 0.12 7.89 -13.54
C VAL A 93 1.24 7.51 -14.50
N PHE A 94 1.60 8.40 -15.41
CA PHE A 94 2.67 8.19 -16.41
C PHE A 94 3.77 9.25 -16.32
N GLY A 95 3.55 10.32 -15.55
CA GLY A 95 4.57 11.28 -15.17
C GLY A 95 5.34 10.88 -13.90
N LYS A 96 6.39 11.64 -13.58
CA LYS A 96 7.28 11.47 -12.44
C LYS A 96 7.03 12.56 -11.39
N GLN A 97 7.39 12.30 -10.13
CA GLN A 97 7.16 13.25 -9.03
C GLN A 97 5.69 13.60 -8.90
N VAL A 98 4.88 12.59 -8.68
CA VAL A 98 3.43 12.73 -8.52
C VAL A 98 3.06 12.51 -7.06
N VAL A 99 2.18 13.34 -6.55
CA VAL A 99 1.56 13.18 -5.24
C VAL A 99 0.05 13.04 -5.44
N ILE A 100 -0.53 11.98 -4.89
CA ILE A 100 -1.98 11.78 -4.83
C ILE A 100 -2.34 11.77 -3.35
N GLU A 101 -3.07 12.78 -2.89
CA GLU A 101 -3.36 12.95 -1.46
C GLU A 101 -4.83 13.23 -1.14
N ASN A 102 -5.34 12.68 -0.04
CA ASN A 102 -6.71 12.93 0.45
C ASN A 102 -7.81 12.56 -0.57
N CYS A 103 -7.59 11.56 -1.42
CA CYS A 103 -8.55 11.19 -2.46
C CYS A 103 -9.44 10.02 -2.03
N LEU A 104 -10.72 10.09 -2.39
CA LEU A 104 -11.68 8.99 -2.32
C LEU A 104 -11.80 8.36 -3.71
N ILE A 105 -11.45 7.09 -3.85
CA ILE A 105 -11.46 6.37 -5.14
C ILE A 105 -12.29 5.12 -4.97
N HIS A 106 -13.47 5.04 -5.60
CA HIS A 106 -14.38 3.93 -5.28
C HIS A 106 -15.31 3.51 -6.42
N HIS A 107 -15.77 2.25 -6.38
CA HIS A 107 -16.64 1.67 -7.41
C HIS A 107 -16.01 1.75 -8.81
N LEU A 108 -14.82 1.17 -8.94
CA LEU A 108 -14.15 0.98 -10.22
C LEU A 108 -14.34 -0.49 -10.59
N LEU A 109 -15.42 -0.76 -11.34
CA LEU A 109 -15.95 -2.10 -11.53
C LEU A 109 -16.09 -2.39 -13.02
N ALA A 110 -15.40 -3.43 -13.48
CA ALA A 110 -15.45 -3.89 -14.85
C ALA A 110 -15.79 -5.39 -14.91
N GLY A 111 -16.73 -5.74 -15.80
CA GLY A 111 -17.19 -7.12 -15.98
C GLY A 111 -18.32 -7.50 -15.03
N SER A 112 -18.20 -8.65 -14.39
CA SER A 112 -19.12 -9.18 -13.37
C SER A 112 -18.35 -10.05 -12.38
N PHE A 113 -18.96 -10.49 -11.28
CA PHE A 113 -18.26 -11.37 -10.33
C PHE A 113 -17.80 -12.70 -10.93
N LYS A 114 -18.56 -13.24 -11.91
CA LYS A 114 -18.19 -14.49 -12.61
C LYS A 114 -17.13 -14.29 -13.70
N ASP A 115 -17.12 -13.12 -14.34
CA ASP A 115 -16.17 -12.76 -15.39
C ASP A 115 -15.60 -11.36 -15.10
N GLN A 116 -14.82 -11.28 -14.02
CA GLN A 116 -14.24 -10.03 -13.54
C GLN A 116 -13.20 -9.53 -14.54
N LYS A 117 -13.20 -8.22 -14.80
CA LYS A 117 -12.14 -7.52 -15.53
C LYS A 117 -11.49 -6.50 -14.61
N ASP A 118 -10.22 -6.23 -14.87
CA ASP A 118 -9.45 -5.30 -14.05
C ASP A 118 -9.92 -3.86 -14.25
N ALA A 119 -10.28 -3.22 -13.13
CA ALA A 119 -10.40 -1.78 -13.01
C ALA A 119 -9.72 -1.38 -11.69
N HIS A 120 -8.54 -0.76 -11.81
CA HIS A 120 -7.66 -0.47 -10.68
C HIS A 120 -7.96 0.90 -10.05
N GLY A 121 -7.70 1.06 -8.75
CA GLY A 121 -7.72 2.37 -8.09
C GLY A 121 -6.72 3.35 -8.69
N ILE A 122 -5.44 3.06 -8.45
CA ILE A 122 -4.31 3.81 -9.00
C ILE A 122 -3.40 2.83 -9.75
N THR A 123 -3.09 3.16 -10.99
CA THR A 123 -2.15 2.42 -11.83
C THR A 123 -1.24 3.35 -12.62
N GLY A 124 -0.36 2.81 -13.46
CA GLY A 124 0.54 3.58 -14.31
C GLY A 124 1.96 3.05 -14.21
N SER A 125 2.95 3.92 -14.21
CA SER A 125 4.37 3.56 -14.20
C SER A 125 5.02 3.79 -12.85
N TRP A 126 6.10 3.04 -12.55
CA TRP A 126 6.99 3.39 -11.45
C TRP A 126 7.68 4.74 -11.71
N GLY A 127 7.94 5.49 -10.65
CA GLY A 127 8.52 6.83 -10.76
C GLY A 127 8.96 7.38 -9.40
N ARG A 128 8.64 8.62 -9.09
CA ARG A 128 8.64 9.10 -7.69
C ARG A 128 7.20 9.44 -7.36
N LEU A 129 6.48 8.49 -6.77
CA LEU A 129 5.05 8.62 -6.49
C LEU A 129 4.80 8.51 -5.00
N VAL A 130 4.00 9.44 -4.46
CA VAL A 130 3.45 9.37 -3.12
C VAL A 130 1.94 9.27 -3.23
N ILE A 131 1.36 8.23 -2.64
CA ILE A 131 -0.07 8.07 -2.42
C ILE A 131 -0.27 8.19 -0.92
N ARG A 132 -0.99 9.21 -0.46
CA ARG A 132 -1.13 9.46 0.96
C ARG A 132 -2.55 9.81 1.38
N ASN A 133 -2.98 9.30 2.52
CA ASN A 133 -4.29 9.64 3.07
C ASN A 133 -5.46 9.40 2.08
N CYS A 134 -5.36 8.35 1.27
CA CYS A 134 -6.42 7.98 0.32
C CYS A 134 -7.26 6.82 0.85
N ASP A 135 -8.56 6.86 0.57
CA ASP A 135 -9.46 5.71 0.71
C ASP A 135 -9.76 5.15 -0.68
N ILE A 136 -9.38 3.89 -0.92
CA ILE A 136 -9.57 3.22 -2.20
C ILE A 136 -10.38 1.95 -1.97
N SER A 137 -11.58 1.88 -2.56
CA SER A 137 -12.52 0.79 -2.31
C SER A 137 -13.33 0.30 -3.51
N TYR A 138 -13.86 -0.91 -3.40
CA TYR A 138 -14.74 -1.52 -4.41
C TYR A 138 -14.17 -1.41 -5.83
N VAL A 139 -12.94 -1.88 -5.98
CA VAL A 139 -12.24 -2.00 -7.26
C VAL A 139 -12.37 -3.45 -7.73
N SER A 140 -12.55 -3.68 -9.03
CA SER A 140 -12.58 -5.04 -9.59
C SER A 140 -11.20 -5.55 -10.01
N GLY A 141 -10.16 -4.69 -9.97
CA GLY A 141 -8.76 -5.11 -9.99
C GLY A 141 -8.12 -4.92 -8.61
N ASP A 142 -6.91 -4.37 -8.59
CA ASP A 142 -6.20 -3.96 -7.38
C ASP A 142 -6.46 -2.49 -6.98
N CYS A 143 -6.41 -2.15 -5.69
CA CYS A 143 -6.45 -0.73 -5.29
C CYS A 143 -5.24 0.03 -5.85
N VAL A 144 -4.06 -0.60 -5.84
CA VAL A 144 -2.83 -0.05 -6.42
C VAL A 144 -2.06 -1.11 -7.19
N GLN A 145 -1.74 -0.85 -8.44
CA GLN A 145 -0.86 -1.69 -9.27
C GLN A 145 -0.04 -0.87 -10.25
N PHE A 146 1.28 -0.99 -10.23
CA PHE A 146 2.16 -0.26 -11.16
C PHE A 146 2.80 -1.16 -12.20
N ASP A 147 3.05 -0.55 -13.35
CA ASP A 147 3.84 -0.99 -14.49
C ASP A 147 3.38 -2.33 -15.08
N PRO A 148 2.11 -2.42 -15.54
CA PRO A 148 1.59 -3.66 -16.12
C PRO A 148 2.41 -4.12 -17.34
N ASP A 149 3.09 -3.21 -18.04
CA ASP A 149 3.99 -3.53 -19.15
C ASP A 149 5.47 -3.74 -18.74
N ARG A 150 5.82 -3.56 -17.45
CA ARG A 150 7.11 -3.91 -16.85
C ARG A 150 8.30 -3.19 -17.49
N LYS A 151 8.15 -1.89 -17.75
CA LYS A 151 9.17 -1.09 -18.44
C LYS A 151 9.85 -0.04 -17.59
N GLN A 152 9.34 0.26 -16.40
CA GLN A 152 9.81 1.39 -15.61
C GLN A 152 10.20 0.96 -14.20
N SER A 153 11.23 1.60 -13.67
CA SER A 153 11.66 1.46 -12.29
C SER A 153 11.50 2.78 -11.53
N GLY A 154 11.45 2.70 -10.22
CA GLY A 154 11.29 3.88 -9.37
C GLY A 154 10.92 3.54 -7.94
N THR A 155 10.43 4.55 -7.25
CA THR A 155 9.99 4.51 -5.86
C THR A 155 8.52 4.93 -5.74
N VAL A 156 7.75 4.09 -5.06
CA VAL A 156 6.37 4.37 -4.66
C VAL A 156 6.30 4.36 -3.15
N THR A 157 5.69 5.39 -2.57
CA THR A 157 5.32 5.45 -1.15
C THR A 157 3.80 5.46 -1.05
N ILE A 158 3.23 4.55 -0.28
CA ILE A 158 1.81 4.48 0.06
C ILE A 158 1.72 4.68 1.57
N GLU A 159 1.08 5.75 2.03
CA GLU A 159 1.05 6.07 3.45
C GLU A 159 -0.30 6.56 3.96
N ASP A 160 -0.63 6.19 5.20
CA ASP A 160 -1.87 6.63 5.85
C ASP A 160 -3.12 6.30 5.02
N CYS A 161 -3.12 5.20 4.26
CA CYS A 161 -4.22 4.85 3.36
C CYS A 161 -5.15 3.80 3.96
N ASN A 162 -6.41 3.84 3.52
CA ASN A 162 -7.37 2.77 3.72
C ASN A 162 -7.62 2.08 2.37
N LEU A 163 -7.11 0.86 2.19
CA LEU A 163 -7.21 0.11 0.93
C LEU A 163 -8.03 -1.14 1.15
N TRP A 164 -9.27 -1.14 0.65
CA TRP A 164 -10.22 -2.15 1.07
C TRP A 164 -11.22 -2.59 0.01
N THR A 165 -11.83 -3.74 0.25
CA THR A 165 -13.03 -4.16 -0.47
C THR A 165 -13.97 -4.87 0.51
N GLY A 166 -15.11 -5.32 0.04
CA GLY A 166 -16.08 -6.04 0.84
C GLY A 166 -17.31 -6.39 0.01
N PRO A 167 -18.29 -7.08 0.62
CA PRO A 167 -19.59 -7.26 -0.01
C PRO A 167 -20.15 -5.90 -0.46
N LEU A 168 -20.53 -5.79 -1.73
CA LEU A 168 -21.12 -4.57 -2.26
C LEU A 168 -22.43 -4.27 -1.52
N PRO A 169 -22.65 -3.02 -1.08
CA PRO A 169 -23.87 -2.65 -0.39
C PRO A 169 -25.09 -2.73 -1.31
N ASP A 170 -24.90 -2.49 -2.61
CA ASP A 170 -25.90 -2.54 -3.66
C ASP A 170 -25.30 -3.06 -4.97
N SER A 171 -26.13 -3.54 -5.90
CA SER A 171 -25.66 -3.99 -7.21
C SER A 171 -25.10 -2.82 -8.03
N ALA A 172 -23.94 -3.01 -8.66
CA ALA A 172 -23.25 -1.99 -9.43
C ALA A 172 -22.45 -2.60 -10.59
N ALA A 173 -22.53 -2.01 -11.78
CA ALA A 173 -21.70 -2.34 -12.94
C ALA A 173 -21.54 -3.84 -13.27
N GLY A 174 -22.63 -4.61 -13.19
CA GLY A 174 -22.63 -6.05 -13.47
C GLY A 174 -22.30 -6.94 -12.27
N PHE A 175 -21.97 -6.35 -11.12
CA PHE A 175 -21.86 -7.03 -9.83
C PHE A 175 -23.17 -6.90 -9.05
N ALA A 176 -23.57 -7.97 -8.38
CA ALA A 176 -24.72 -8.00 -7.51
C ALA A 176 -24.37 -7.52 -6.09
N LYS A 177 -25.37 -7.00 -5.39
CA LYS A 177 -25.30 -6.76 -3.94
C LYS A 177 -24.77 -8.00 -3.22
N GLY A 178 -23.83 -7.79 -2.30
CA GLY A 178 -23.20 -8.84 -1.52
C GLY A 178 -21.99 -9.51 -2.18
N GLU A 179 -21.79 -9.33 -3.50
CA GLU A 179 -20.57 -9.79 -4.16
C GLU A 179 -19.39 -8.92 -3.76
N ARG A 180 -18.20 -9.53 -3.66
CA ARG A 180 -16.97 -8.88 -3.22
C ARG A 180 -16.02 -8.72 -4.42
N PRO A 181 -15.99 -7.54 -5.06
CA PRO A 181 -15.11 -7.31 -6.21
C PRO A 181 -13.65 -7.18 -5.77
N GLY A 182 -12.75 -7.41 -6.71
CA GLY A 182 -11.34 -7.08 -6.59
C GLY A 182 -10.43 -8.29 -6.43
N GLU A 183 -9.13 -7.99 -6.43
CA GLU A 183 -8.07 -9.00 -6.33
C GLU A 183 -7.20 -8.78 -5.10
N ASN A 184 -6.52 -7.64 -5.04
CA ASN A 184 -5.60 -7.29 -3.95
C ASN A 184 -5.66 -5.82 -3.58
N ALA A 185 -5.19 -5.45 -2.38
CA ALA A 185 -4.97 -4.03 -2.08
C ALA A 185 -3.80 -3.48 -2.90
N VAL A 186 -2.67 -4.19 -2.89
CA VAL A 186 -1.49 -3.82 -3.67
C VAL A 186 -0.95 -5.03 -4.42
N ASP A 187 -0.78 -4.88 -5.73
CA ASP A 187 -0.08 -5.84 -6.60
C ASP A 187 1.14 -5.20 -7.24
N THR A 188 2.26 -5.91 -7.18
CA THR A 188 3.53 -5.42 -7.74
C THR A 188 3.80 -6.05 -9.10
N LYS A 189 4.05 -5.22 -10.11
CA LYS A 189 4.59 -5.65 -11.40
C LYS A 189 5.81 -4.78 -11.71
N THR A 190 6.93 -5.39 -12.06
CA THR A 190 8.21 -4.67 -12.24
C THR A 190 8.99 -5.25 -13.43
N PRO A 191 9.96 -4.50 -13.98
CA PRO A 191 10.95 -5.06 -14.88
C PRO A 191 11.65 -6.27 -14.23
N PRO A 192 11.97 -7.33 -15.00
CA PRO A 192 12.62 -8.53 -14.47
C PRO A 192 14.06 -8.31 -14.04
N ASP A 193 14.75 -7.35 -14.67
CA ASP A 193 16.17 -7.07 -14.53
C ASP A 193 16.40 -5.61 -14.12
N GLY A 194 17.61 -5.30 -13.64
CA GLY A 194 18.02 -3.96 -13.23
C GLY A 194 17.80 -3.67 -11.75
N GLU A 195 17.85 -2.38 -11.38
CA GLU A 195 17.60 -1.96 -10.00
C GLU A 195 16.15 -2.30 -9.61
N ARG A 196 15.99 -2.86 -8.40
CA ARG A 196 14.69 -3.16 -7.82
C ARG A 196 13.84 -1.91 -7.69
N CYS A 197 12.56 -2.02 -8.04
CA CYS A 197 11.60 -0.98 -7.70
C CYS A 197 11.47 -0.89 -6.17
N LYS A 198 11.45 0.32 -5.61
CA LYS A 198 11.35 0.53 -4.16
C LYS A 198 9.92 0.83 -3.79
N LEU A 199 9.37 0.06 -2.86
CA LEU A 199 8.01 0.24 -2.37
C LEU A 199 8.03 0.44 -0.87
N VAL A 200 7.48 1.55 -0.40
CA VAL A 200 7.25 1.78 1.04
C VAL A 200 5.75 1.84 1.26
N ILE A 201 5.23 0.99 2.14
CA ILE A 201 3.83 1.01 2.59
C ILE A 201 3.85 1.26 4.08
N ARG A 202 3.25 2.35 4.55
CA ARG A 202 3.27 2.68 5.98
C ARG A 202 1.98 3.23 6.55
N ASN A 203 1.67 2.88 7.79
CA ASN A 203 0.46 3.35 8.48
C ASN A 203 -0.83 3.08 7.69
N CYS A 204 -0.90 2.00 6.92
CA CYS A 204 -2.08 1.69 6.10
C CYS A 204 -2.98 0.64 6.78
N HIS A 205 -4.28 0.77 6.59
CA HIS A 205 -5.26 -0.27 6.87
C HIS A 205 -5.63 -0.98 5.56
N LEU A 206 -5.43 -2.29 5.52
CA LEU A 206 -5.59 -3.13 4.32
C LEU A 206 -6.58 -4.24 4.62
N HIS A 207 -7.81 -4.17 4.10
CA HIS A 207 -8.84 -5.09 4.59
C HIS A 207 -9.88 -5.53 3.58
N GLY A 208 -10.52 -6.66 3.90
CA GLY A 208 -11.65 -7.17 3.14
C GLY A 208 -11.28 -7.95 1.88
N TRP A 209 -10.02 -8.37 1.71
CA TRP A 209 -9.60 -9.20 0.58
C TRP A 209 -9.84 -10.69 0.87
N ASN A 210 -11.09 -11.08 1.13
CA ASN A 210 -11.49 -12.41 1.65
C ASN A 210 -12.47 -13.16 0.75
N GLN A 211 -12.67 -14.46 1.00
CA GLN A 211 -13.62 -15.29 0.26
C GLN A 211 -15.07 -15.13 0.77
N PRO A 212 -16.10 -15.32 -0.08
CA PRO A 212 -16.02 -15.58 -1.52
C PRO A 212 -15.57 -14.34 -2.29
N ALA A 213 -14.59 -14.50 -3.18
CA ALA A 213 -14.11 -13.48 -4.11
C ALA A 213 -14.11 -14.02 -5.56
N ALA A 214 -13.96 -13.13 -6.54
CA ALA A 214 -13.89 -13.51 -7.95
C ALA A 214 -12.60 -14.31 -8.28
N ILE A 215 -11.56 -14.15 -7.47
CA ILE A 215 -10.29 -14.86 -7.60
C ILE A 215 -9.98 -15.72 -6.38
N GLN A 216 -9.11 -16.71 -6.55
CA GLN A 216 -8.49 -17.43 -5.44
C GLN A 216 -7.23 -16.70 -4.98
N ASN A 217 -6.87 -16.85 -3.70
CA ASN A 217 -5.71 -16.22 -3.11
C ASN A 217 -5.77 -14.69 -3.18
N ALA A 218 -6.95 -14.11 -2.93
CA ALA A 218 -7.09 -12.68 -2.71
C ALA A 218 -6.20 -12.27 -1.54
N ALA A 219 -5.49 -11.14 -1.68
CA ALA A 219 -4.52 -10.74 -0.66
C ALA A 219 -4.56 -9.25 -0.39
N ALA A 220 -4.30 -8.84 0.85
CA ALA A 220 -4.04 -7.42 1.12
C ALA A 220 -2.78 -6.97 0.34
N LEU A 221 -1.66 -7.69 0.49
CA LEU A 221 -0.45 -7.42 -0.31
C LEU A 221 -0.05 -8.66 -1.12
N ASN A 222 0.11 -8.49 -2.43
CA ASN A 222 0.72 -9.47 -3.34
C ASN A 222 2.07 -8.94 -3.84
N LEU A 223 3.12 -9.23 -3.07
CA LEU A 223 4.49 -8.76 -3.29
C LEU A 223 5.27 -9.81 -4.08
N LYS A 224 5.64 -9.47 -5.31
CA LYS A 224 6.25 -10.36 -6.30
C LYS A 224 7.16 -9.57 -7.24
N GLU A 225 7.83 -10.28 -8.15
CA GLU A 225 8.71 -9.69 -9.16
C GLU A 225 9.88 -8.89 -8.51
N ASN A 226 10.66 -8.13 -9.28
CA ASN A 226 11.89 -7.43 -8.87
C ASN A 226 11.64 -6.16 -8.00
N VAL A 227 10.93 -6.32 -6.88
CA VAL A 227 10.64 -5.24 -5.91
C VAL A 227 11.49 -5.36 -4.64
N ASP A 228 11.79 -4.23 -4.01
CA ASP A 228 12.31 -4.10 -2.65
C ASP A 228 11.28 -3.32 -1.81
N ALA A 229 10.61 -4.02 -0.90
CA ALA A 229 9.41 -3.55 -0.22
C ALA A 229 9.60 -3.44 1.29
N GLU A 230 9.30 -2.27 1.85
CA GLU A 230 9.17 -2.05 3.29
C GLU A 230 7.70 -1.82 3.65
N VAL A 231 7.17 -2.66 4.54
CA VAL A 231 5.80 -2.55 5.07
C VAL A 231 5.89 -2.25 6.55
N ILE A 232 5.49 -1.06 6.96
CA ILE A 232 5.76 -0.49 8.28
C ILE A 232 4.46 -0.07 8.94
N HIS A 233 4.17 -0.49 10.18
CA HIS A 233 3.00 0.02 10.91
C HIS A 233 1.68 -0.17 10.17
N CYS A 234 1.54 -1.26 9.42
CA CYS A 234 0.32 -1.57 8.69
C CYS A 234 -0.56 -2.57 9.46
N VAL A 235 -1.87 -2.42 9.32
CA VAL A 235 -2.86 -3.35 9.85
C VAL A 235 -3.56 -4.04 8.69
N ALA A 236 -3.56 -5.38 8.71
CA ALA A 236 -4.31 -6.19 7.77
C ALA A 236 -5.44 -6.94 8.49
N SER A 237 -6.69 -6.86 8.00
CA SER A 237 -7.85 -7.53 8.62
C SER A 237 -8.86 -8.05 7.60
N ASP A 238 -9.64 -9.08 7.94
CA ASP A 238 -10.65 -9.69 7.03
C ASP A 238 -10.06 -10.02 5.64
N ASN A 239 -8.99 -10.82 5.60
CA ASN A 239 -8.33 -11.20 4.35
C ASN A 239 -8.24 -12.72 4.20
N GLU A 240 -8.32 -13.23 2.97
CA GLU A 240 -7.93 -14.62 2.71
C GLU A 240 -6.42 -14.76 3.00
N ILE A 241 -5.61 -13.83 2.51
CA ILE A 241 -4.18 -13.71 2.80
C ILE A 241 -3.84 -12.26 3.16
N ALA A 242 -3.24 -12.02 4.33
CA ALA A 242 -2.77 -10.67 4.65
C ALA A 242 -1.52 -10.29 3.83
N PHE A 243 -0.45 -11.09 3.92
CA PHE A 243 0.79 -10.82 3.18
C PHE A 243 1.19 -12.01 2.31
N ARG A 244 0.97 -11.93 1.00
CA ARG A 244 1.46 -12.90 0.02
C ARG A 244 2.79 -12.41 -0.53
N VAL A 245 3.86 -13.14 -0.22
CA VAL A 245 5.24 -12.79 -0.58
C VAL A 245 5.85 -13.88 -1.43
N ARG A 246 6.44 -13.51 -2.56
CA ARG A 246 6.87 -14.46 -3.60
C ARG A 246 8.33 -14.28 -3.96
N GLY A 247 9.06 -15.39 -3.95
CA GLY A 247 10.45 -15.46 -4.38
C GLY A 247 10.67 -15.41 -5.88
N PRO A 248 11.91 -15.71 -6.31
CA PRO A 248 12.33 -15.52 -7.69
C PRO A 248 11.58 -16.43 -8.67
N GLY A 249 11.09 -15.81 -9.74
CA GLY A 249 10.62 -16.48 -10.95
C GLY A 249 11.24 -15.86 -12.19
N LYS A 250 10.60 -16.05 -13.36
CA LYS A 250 11.05 -15.45 -14.64
C LYS A 250 11.05 -13.90 -14.66
N ARG A 251 10.53 -13.26 -13.61
CA ARG A 251 10.36 -11.81 -13.49
C ARG A 251 11.05 -11.22 -12.26
N GLY A 252 12.09 -11.91 -11.77
CA GLY A 252 12.67 -11.62 -10.46
C GLY A 252 11.80 -12.15 -9.32
N GLY A 253 12.09 -11.73 -8.09
CA GLY A 253 11.38 -12.13 -6.87
C GLY A 253 11.51 -11.04 -5.81
N ALA A 254 10.55 -10.95 -4.89
CA ALA A 254 10.47 -9.81 -3.98
C ALA A 254 11.52 -9.88 -2.85
N HIS A 255 12.02 -8.71 -2.45
CA HIS A 255 12.65 -8.50 -1.15
C HIS A 255 11.65 -7.79 -0.26
N VAL A 256 11.39 -8.31 0.94
CA VAL A 256 10.31 -7.81 1.79
C VAL A 256 10.78 -7.66 3.24
N ASN A 257 10.59 -6.46 3.80
CA ASN A 257 10.74 -6.16 5.21
C ASN A 257 9.37 -5.84 5.80
N LEU A 258 8.90 -6.65 6.75
CA LEU A 258 7.69 -6.39 7.53
C LEU A 258 8.08 -5.86 8.91
N ILE A 259 7.68 -4.65 9.25
CA ILE A 259 8.16 -3.92 10.42
C ILE A 259 6.95 -3.44 11.23
N GLU A 260 6.76 -4.04 12.40
CA GLU A 260 5.73 -3.65 13.36
C GLU A 260 4.36 -3.57 12.68
N CYS A 261 3.92 -4.67 12.07
CA CYS A 261 2.59 -4.79 11.46
C CYS A 261 1.68 -5.66 12.35
N ALA A 262 0.37 -5.57 12.14
CA ALA A 262 -0.60 -6.44 12.82
C ALA A 262 -1.56 -7.09 11.84
N ILE A 263 -1.95 -8.33 12.13
CA ILE A 263 -2.88 -9.11 11.28
C ILE A 263 -4.04 -9.61 12.13
N TYR A 264 -5.27 -9.48 11.63
CA TYR A 264 -6.52 -9.94 12.25
C TYR A 264 -7.37 -10.70 11.23
N ASP A 265 -8.26 -11.56 11.72
CA ASP A 265 -9.36 -12.16 10.95
C ASP A 265 -8.96 -12.60 9.53
N SER A 266 -7.84 -13.32 9.44
CA SER A 266 -7.24 -13.66 8.15
C SER A 266 -7.05 -15.17 8.00
N GLY A 267 -7.32 -15.69 6.79
CA GLY A 267 -7.12 -17.10 6.48
C GLY A 267 -5.64 -17.51 6.61
N ALA A 268 -4.75 -16.70 6.02
CA ALA A 268 -3.31 -16.78 6.23
C ALA A 268 -2.75 -15.41 6.59
N GLY A 269 -1.91 -15.36 7.63
CA GLY A 269 -1.16 -14.16 7.99
C GLY A 269 -0.10 -13.84 6.94
N ILE A 270 0.90 -14.70 6.81
CA ILE A 270 1.88 -14.62 5.73
C ILE A 270 1.78 -15.86 4.87
N ARG A 271 1.66 -15.70 3.56
CA ARG A 271 1.82 -16.78 2.59
C ARG A 271 3.13 -16.60 1.84
N ILE A 272 4.05 -17.54 2.04
CA ILE A 272 5.38 -17.58 1.42
C ILE A 272 5.32 -18.50 0.21
N GLU A 273 5.70 -17.99 -0.96
CA GLU A 273 5.78 -18.77 -2.21
C GLU A 273 7.13 -18.64 -2.89
N ASP A 274 7.40 -19.54 -3.83
CA ASP A 274 8.49 -19.44 -4.81
C ASP A 274 9.89 -19.27 -4.20
N ALA A 275 10.11 -19.86 -3.00
CA ALA A 275 11.38 -19.82 -2.27
C ALA A 275 11.96 -18.40 -2.11
N ILE A 276 11.17 -17.47 -1.57
CA ILE A 276 11.62 -16.09 -1.31
C ILE A 276 13.00 -16.05 -0.67
N GLU A 277 13.87 -15.20 -1.23
CA GLU A 277 15.28 -15.11 -0.85
C GLU A 277 15.49 -14.14 0.32
N HIS A 278 14.69 -13.08 0.37
CA HIS A 278 14.80 -12.00 1.35
C HIS A 278 13.44 -11.65 1.95
N LEU A 279 13.16 -12.20 3.12
CA LEU A 279 12.03 -11.85 3.96
C LEU A 279 12.55 -11.56 5.38
N GLU A 280 12.44 -10.31 5.81
CA GLU A 280 12.72 -9.91 7.19
C GLU A 280 11.39 -9.56 7.88
N ILE A 281 11.20 -10.09 9.09
CA ILE A 281 10.00 -9.83 9.89
C ILE A 281 10.46 -9.30 11.24
N ARG A 282 9.97 -8.13 11.64
CA ARG A 282 10.29 -7.49 12.92
C ARG A 282 9.01 -7.02 13.57
N GLY A 283 8.73 -7.47 14.79
CA GLY A 283 7.56 -7.01 15.55
C GLY A 283 6.20 -7.32 14.93
N LEU A 284 6.09 -8.38 14.12
CA LEU A 284 4.80 -8.78 13.55
C LEU A 284 3.87 -9.32 14.64
N MET A 285 2.73 -8.67 14.79
CA MET A 285 1.69 -9.00 15.74
C MET A 285 0.57 -9.80 15.09
N MET A 286 0.09 -10.83 15.79
CA MET A 286 -1.04 -11.66 15.37
C MET A 286 -2.21 -11.43 16.33
N GLY A 287 -3.29 -10.89 15.80
CA GLY A 287 -4.53 -10.67 16.51
C GLY A 287 -5.47 -11.87 16.45
N GLN A 288 -6.71 -11.64 16.89
CA GLN A 288 -7.77 -12.65 16.83
C GLN A 288 -8.12 -13.02 15.39
N GLY A 289 -8.63 -14.24 15.21
CA GLY A 289 -9.16 -14.70 13.92
C GLY A 289 -8.13 -15.04 12.83
N VAL A 290 -6.82 -14.98 13.12
CA VAL A 290 -5.79 -15.46 12.17
C VAL A 290 -5.72 -16.98 12.20
N LEU A 291 -6.20 -17.65 11.15
CA LEU A 291 -6.30 -19.11 11.10
C LEU A 291 -4.95 -19.79 10.94
N GLU A 292 -4.11 -19.28 10.04
CA GLU A 292 -2.76 -19.80 9.79
C GLU A 292 -1.75 -18.66 9.78
N LYS A 293 -0.90 -18.57 10.81
CA LYS A 293 0.06 -17.46 10.96
C LYS A 293 1.04 -17.36 9.78
N VAL A 294 1.58 -18.50 9.34
CA VAL A 294 2.50 -18.61 8.21
C VAL A 294 2.12 -19.85 7.40
N ARG A 295 1.82 -19.65 6.12
CA ARG A 295 1.56 -20.68 5.11
C ARG A 295 2.71 -20.73 4.11
N VAL A 296 3.28 -21.90 3.85
CA VAL A 296 4.28 -22.09 2.80
C VAL A 296 3.64 -22.83 1.63
N ALA A 297 3.73 -22.28 0.42
CA ALA A 297 3.23 -22.91 -0.80
C ALA A 297 4.35 -23.06 -1.82
N GLY A 298 4.59 -24.30 -2.28
CA GLY A 298 5.65 -24.62 -3.23
C GLY A 298 6.99 -24.91 -2.54
N ALA A 299 8.08 -24.40 -3.12
CA ALA A 299 9.43 -24.65 -2.61
C ALA A 299 9.63 -23.99 -1.23
N LYS A 300 10.33 -24.69 -0.34
CA LYS A 300 10.68 -24.17 0.98
C LYS A 300 11.58 -22.94 0.81
N PRO A 301 11.34 -21.85 1.57
CA PRO A 301 12.19 -20.68 1.50
C PRO A 301 13.58 -20.97 2.09
N ALA A 302 14.59 -20.20 1.69
CA ALA A 302 15.95 -20.38 2.21
C ALA A 302 15.96 -20.17 3.74
N ALA A 303 16.74 -20.95 4.49
CA ALA A 303 16.71 -21.01 5.96
C ALA A 303 16.92 -19.66 6.69
N ALA A 304 17.38 -18.60 5.99
CA ALA A 304 17.61 -17.27 6.54
C ALA A 304 16.38 -16.33 6.50
N THR A 305 15.23 -16.76 5.97
CA THR A 305 14.07 -15.89 5.65
C THR A 305 13.06 -15.63 6.77
N THR A 306 13.38 -15.98 8.02
CA THR A 306 12.46 -15.76 9.15
C THR A 306 13.20 -15.38 10.44
N ASN A 307 14.19 -14.48 10.37
CA ASN A 307 14.96 -14.04 11.54
C ASN A 307 14.19 -13.21 12.59
N GLY A 308 12.85 -13.17 12.52
CA GLY A 308 11.98 -12.50 13.50
C GLY A 308 11.19 -13.49 14.33
N LYS A 309 10.97 -13.18 15.62
CA LYS A 309 9.92 -13.81 16.43
C LYS A 309 8.55 -13.54 15.77
N ALA A 310 8.13 -14.41 14.87
CA ALA A 310 6.80 -14.33 14.27
C ALA A 310 5.76 -14.54 15.39
N SER A 311 4.88 -13.55 15.57
CA SER A 311 3.75 -13.52 16.48
C SER A 311 4.04 -13.06 17.91
N LEU A 312 4.17 -11.74 18.07
CA LEU A 312 3.68 -11.10 19.29
C LEU A 312 2.14 -11.11 19.28
N PRO A 313 1.46 -11.17 20.44
CA PRO A 313 0.02 -10.94 20.48
C PRO A 313 -0.29 -9.51 20.06
N ALA A 314 -1.25 -9.32 19.14
CA ALA A 314 -1.68 -7.97 18.79
C ALA A 314 -2.63 -7.39 19.86
N PRO A 315 -2.60 -6.08 20.13
CA PRO A 315 -3.66 -5.41 20.89
C PRO A 315 -5.00 -5.49 20.13
N PRO A 316 -6.12 -5.06 20.71
CA PRO A 316 -7.39 -4.96 19.98
C PRO A 316 -7.23 -4.16 18.68
N LEU A 317 -7.87 -4.63 17.59
CA LEU A 317 -7.82 -3.96 16.27
C LEU A 317 -8.15 -2.47 16.38
N LYS A 318 -9.22 -2.14 17.11
CA LYS A 318 -9.66 -0.76 17.32
C LYS A 318 -8.56 0.13 17.90
N ASP A 319 -7.74 -0.40 18.81
CA ASP A 319 -6.71 0.38 19.48
C ASP A 319 -5.59 0.76 18.51
N LEU A 320 -5.15 -0.15 17.62
CA LEU A 320 -4.18 0.19 16.57
C LEU A 320 -4.75 1.19 15.57
N LEU A 321 -6.01 1.03 15.16
CA LEU A 321 -6.65 1.96 14.22
C LEU A 321 -6.78 3.36 14.82
N GLN A 322 -6.96 3.49 16.15
CA GLN A 322 -7.15 4.78 16.83
C GLN A 322 -5.88 5.42 17.37
N HIS A 323 -4.89 4.61 17.75
CA HIS A 323 -3.71 5.07 18.49
C HIS A 323 -2.39 4.67 17.84
N GLY A 324 -2.41 3.81 16.83
CA GLY A 324 -1.21 3.34 16.16
C GLY A 324 -0.39 2.34 16.97
N PHE A 325 0.85 2.16 16.53
CA PHE A 325 1.83 1.27 17.15
C PHE A 325 2.59 2.03 18.24
N THR A 326 2.20 1.81 19.50
CA THR A 326 2.82 2.45 20.67
C THR A 326 4.03 1.65 21.17
N SER A 327 4.93 2.26 21.95
CA SER A 327 6.03 1.51 22.59
C SER A 327 5.54 0.43 23.55
N GLU A 328 4.32 0.56 24.07
CA GLU A 328 3.68 -0.43 24.95
C GLU A 328 3.08 -1.62 24.17
N SER A 329 2.96 -1.50 22.85
CA SER A 329 2.55 -2.62 21.97
C SER A 329 3.70 -3.59 21.63
N LYS A 330 4.92 -3.33 22.14
CA LYS A 330 6.14 -4.13 21.89
C LYS A 330 6.43 -5.09 23.05
#